data_AF-A0A2E1NWF9-F1
#
_entry.id   AF-A0A2E1NWF9-F1
#
_cell.length_a   1.000
_cell.length_b   1.000
_cell.length_c   1.000
_cell.angle_alpha   90.00
_cell.angle_beta   90.00
_cell.angle_gamma   90.00
#
_symmetry.space_group_name_H-M   'P 1'
#
loop_
_entity.id
_entity.type
_entity.pdbx_description
1 polymer ?
#
loop_
_entity_poly.entity_id
_entity_poly.type
_entity_poly.pdbx_seq_one_letter_code
_entity_poly.pdbx_strand_id
1 'polypeptide(L)'
;MIKIAFLRFYESYKAVMDANVNPLRHVPDPVSRFWIMTVMAWMWCTASGIYLGSVLFIGSSFIGHLALLFMVFFTAAVFYDAEQRQDSWLTQIKIESKS
;
A
#
# COMPACT_ATOMS: atom_id res chain seq x y z
N MET A 1 13.11 17.24 10.76
CA MET A 1 11.77 17.42 10.15
C MET A 1 11.42 16.32 9.14
N ILE A 2 12.19 16.11 8.06
CA ILE A 2 11.91 15.09 7.02
C ILE A 2 11.72 13.67 7.58
N LYS A 3 12.55 13.27 8.55
CA LYS A 3 12.47 11.95 9.20
C LYS A 3 11.11 11.66 9.87
N ILE A 4 10.54 12.67 10.52
CA ILE A 4 9.23 12.55 11.20
C ILE A 4 8.09 12.48 10.19
N ALA A 5 8.19 13.24 9.09
CA ALA A 5 7.21 13.16 8.00
C ALA A 5 7.19 11.76 7.37
N PHE A 6 8.36 11.16 7.17
CA PHE A 6 8.47 9.80 6.65
C PHE A 6 7.86 8.76 7.61
N LEU A 7 8.11 8.87 8.92
CA LEU A 7 7.48 8.01 9.93
C LEU A 7 5.95 8.12 9.91
N ARG A 8 5.40 9.33 9.83
CA ARG A 8 3.95 9.53 9.75
C ARG A 8 3.36 8.90 8.49
N PHE A 9 4.04 9.03 7.35
CA PHE A 9 3.63 8.39 6.11
C PHE A 9 3.65 6.86 6.23
N TYR A 10 4.71 6.30 6.82
CA TYR A 10 4.85 4.86 7.05
C TYR A 10 3.75 4.31 7.96
N GLU A 11 3.45 4.98 9.08
CA GLU A 11 2.38 4.54 9.99
C GLU A 11 0.99 4.66 9.34
N SER A 12 0.77 5.69 8.51
CA SER A 12 -0.49 5.84 7.74
C SER A 12 -0.63 4.74 6.68
N TYR A 13 0.45 4.44 5.96
CA TYR A 13 0.52 3.34 5.02
C TYR A 13 0.23 2.00 5.70
N LYS A 14 0.84 1.77 6.86
CA LYS A 14 0.62 0.56 7.66
C LYS A 14 -0.84 0.46 8.09
N ALA A 15 -1.49 1.54 8.52
CA ALA A 15 -2.90 1.50 8.89
C ALA A 15 -3.83 1.06 7.74
N VAL A 16 -3.48 1.39 6.48
CA VAL A 16 -4.28 1.07 5.29
C VAL A 16 -3.94 -0.31 4.71
N MET A 17 -2.66 -0.61 4.58
CA MET A 17 -2.17 -1.80 3.86
C MET A 17 -1.87 -3.00 4.76
N ASP A 18 -1.76 -2.81 6.08
CA ASP A 18 -1.55 -3.93 7.01
C ASP A 18 -2.81 -4.78 7.10
N ALA A 19 -2.69 -6.04 6.72
CA ALA A 19 -3.76 -7.02 6.74
C ALA A 19 -4.38 -7.22 8.13
N ASN A 20 -3.67 -6.91 9.21
CA ASN A 20 -4.15 -7.05 10.59
C ASN A 20 -4.93 -5.83 11.08
N VAL A 21 -4.71 -4.67 10.48
CA VAL A 21 -5.30 -3.39 10.91
C VAL A 21 -6.46 -2.98 9.99
N ASN A 22 -6.35 -3.28 8.70
CA ASN A 22 -7.38 -2.98 7.69
C ASN A 22 -8.76 -3.54 8.11
N PRO A 23 -9.89 -2.84 7.85
CA PRO A 23 -11.25 -3.38 8.03
C PRO A 23 -11.49 -4.79 7.46
N LEU A 24 -10.69 -5.24 6.47
CA LEU A 24 -10.70 -6.61 5.95
C LEU A 24 -10.03 -7.66 6.86
N ARG A 25 -9.55 -7.30 8.05
CA ARG A 25 -8.84 -8.19 9.00
C ARG A 25 -9.63 -9.43 9.45
N HIS A 26 -10.96 -9.39 9.36
CA HIS A 26 -11.82 -10.50 9.80
C HIS A 26 -11.86 -11.67 8.81
N VAL A 27 -11.33 -11.50 7.59
CA VAL A 27 -11.19 -12.58 6.61
C VAL A 27 -10.02 -13.47 7.02
N PRO A 28 -10.15 -14.79 7.17
CA PRO A 28 -9.09 -15.63 7.75
C PRO A 28 -7.81 -15.74 6.91
N ASP A 29 -7.91 -15.61 5.58
CA ASP A 29 -6.79 -15.80 4.65
C ASP A 29 -6.16 -14.45 4.21
N PRO A 30 -4.86 -14.21 4.44
CA PRO A 30 -4.18 -12.98 4.04
C PRO A 30 -4.13 -12.77 2.52
N VAL A 31 -4.07 -13.84 1.71
CA VAL A 31 -4.07 -13.73 0.25
C VAL A 31 -5.42 -13.21 -0.23
N SER A 32 -6.51 -13.74 0.32
CA SER A 32 -7.87 -13.27 0.06
C SER A 32 -8.07 -11.79 0.41
N ARG A 33 -7.50 -11.31 1.53
CA ARG A 33 -7.57 -9.89 1.93
C ARG A 33 -6.93 -8.98 0.88
N PHE A 34 -5.72 -9.33 0.44
CA PHE A 34 -5.02 -8.59 -0.60
C PHE A 34 -5.84 -8.59 -1.91
N TRP A 35 -6.38 -9.74 -2.29
CA TRP A 35 -7.11 -9.88 -3.54
C TRP A 35 -8.38 -9.05 -3.58
N ILE A 36 -9.11 -8.95 -2.47
CA ILE A 36 -10.28 -8.07 -2.34
C ILE A 36 -9.89 -6.60 -2.54
N MET A 37 -8.75 -6.16 -1.97
CA MET A 37 -8.26 -4.78 -2.18
C MET A 37 -7.89 -4.51 -3.63
N THR A 38 -7.30 -5.49 -4.32
CA THR A 38 -6.97 -5.37 -5.76
C THR A 38 -8.22 -5.30 -6.62
N VAL A 39 -9.22 -6.14 -6.35
CA VAL A 39 -10.50 -6.12 -7.09
C VAL A 39 -11.24 -4.80 -6.88
N MET A 40 -11.22 -4.25 -5.66
CA MET A 40 -11.81 -2.93 -5.37
C MET A 40 -11.15 -1.82 -6.22
N ALA A 41 -9.82 -1.84 -6.34
CA ALA A 41 -9.08 -0.90 -7.18
C ALA A 41 -9.43 -1.05 -8.67
N TRP A 42 -9.58 -2.28 -9.16
CA TRP A 42 -10.03 -2.56 -10.52
C TRP A 42 -11.46 -2.09 -10.79
N MET A 43 -12.39 -2.37 -9.86
CA MET A 43 -13.79 -1.92 -9.99
C MET A 43 -13.85 -0.39 -10.10
N TRP A 44 -13.07 0.33 -9.29
CA TRP A 44 -13.03 1.78 -9.33
C TRP A 44 -12.41 2.33 -10.63
N CYS A 45 -11.38 1.66 -11.16
CA CYS A 45 -10.80 1.98 -12.46
C CYS A 45 -11.84 1.85 -13.59
N THR A 46 -12.57 0.74 -13.62
CA THR A 46 -13.63 0.51 -14.61
C THR A 46 -14.77 1.51 -14.47
N ALA A 47 -15.23 1.78 -13.25
CA ALA A 47 -16.29 2.76 -13.00
C ALA A 47 -15.89 4.18 -13.45
N SER A 48 -14.65 4.60 -13.16
CA SER A 48 -14.14 5.91 -13.57
C SER A 48 -14.00 6.03 -15.08
N GLY A 49 -13.55 4.98 -15.75
CA GLY A 49 -13.40 4.99 -17.20
C GLY A 49 -14.73 4.87 -17.96
N ILE A 50 -15.73 4.18 -17.41
CA ILE A 50 -17.11 4.19 -17.93
C ILE A 50 -17.73 5.59 -17.76
N TYR A 51 -17.56 6.22 -16.59
CA TYR A 51 -18.06 7.58 -16.32
C TYR A 51 -17.52 8.62 -17.32
N LEU A 52 -16.26 8.49 -17.72
CA LEU A 52 -15.63 9.37 -18.72
C LEU A 52 -15.89 8.95 -20.17
N GLY A 53 -16.53 7.80 -20.41
CA GLY A 53 -16.97 7.34 -21.74
C GLY A 53 -15.85 6.97 -22.71
N SER A 54 -14.61 6.76 -22.25
CA SER A 54 -13.45 6.54 -23.11
C SER A 54 -12.71 5.23 -22.82
N VAL A 55 -12.70 4.33 -23.81
CA VAL A 55 -12.00 3.03 -23.76
C VAL A 55 -10.49 3.19 -23.59
N LEU A 56 -9.90 4.23 -24.18
CA LEU A 56 -8.48 4.52 -24.01
C LEU A 56 -8.14 4.96 -22.58
N PHE A 57 -9.07 5.65 -21.92
CA PHE A 57 -8.90 6.08 -20.53
C PHE A 57 -9.03 4.92 -19.54
N ILE A 58 -9.86 3.92 -19.86
CA ILE A 58 -9.92 2.65 -19.12
C ILE A 58 -8.57 1.94 -19.20
N GLY A 59 -8.02 1.79 -20.41
CA GLY A 59 -6.75 1.10 -20.64
C GLY A 59 -5.56 1.78 -19.94
N SER A 60 -5.44 3.11 -20.06
CA SER A 60 -4.36 3.85 -19.41
C SER A 60 -4.46 3.84 -17.89
N SER A 61 -5.68 3.96 -17.34
CA SER A 61 -5.92 3.88 -15.90
C SER A 61 -5.51 2.52 -15.34
N PHE A 62 -5.80 1.44 -16.07
CA PHE A 62 -5.45 0.08 -15.64
C PHE A 62 -3.94 -0.15 -15.56
N ILE A 63 -3.20 0.29 -16.58
CA ILE A 63 -1.73 0.24 -16.61
C ILE A 63 -1.14 1.08 -15.47
N GLY A 64 -1.69 2.28 -15.25
CA GLY A 64 -1.26 3.16 -14.16
C GLY A 64 -1.47 2.52 -12.78
N HIS A 65 -2.62 1.89 -12.53
CA HIS A 65 -2.90 1.21 -11.26
C HIS A 65 -2.01 -0.03 -11.08
N LEU A 66 -1.78 -0.82 -12.13
CA LEU A 66 -0.88 -1.98 -12.05
C LEU A 66 0.55 -1.56 -11.71
N ALA A 67 1.05 -0.49 -12.33
CA ALA A 67 2.36 0.08 -12.03
C ALA A 67 2.45 0.61 -10.59
N LEU A 68 1.40 1.27 -10.10
CA LEU A 68 1.33 1.80 -8.74
C LEU A 68 1.33 0.66 -7.71
N LEU A 69 0.47 -0.35 -7.90
CA LEU A 69 0.44 -1.54 -7.04
C LEU A 69 1.81 -2.23 -7.03
N PHE A 70 2.41 -2.46 -8.19
CA PHE A 70 3.74 -3.06 -8.30
C PHE A 70 4.78 -2.27 -7.48
N MET A 71 4.86 -0.95 -7.65
CA MET A 71 5.82 -0.11 -6.92
C MET A 71 5.58 -0.09 -5.41
N VAL A 72 4.31 -0.11 -4.97
CA VAL A 72 3.96 -0.20 -3.55
C VAL A 72 4.40 -1.53 -2.96
N PHE A 73 4.11 -2.65 -3.61
CA PHE A 73 4.54 -3.97 -3.14
C PHE A 73 6.05 -4.15 -3.18
N PHE A 74 6.69 -3.65 -4.24
CA PHE A 74 8.14 -3.66 -4.35
C PHE A 74 8.78 -2.90 -3.17
N THR A 75 8.24 -1.72 -2.83
CA THR A 75 8.73 -0.93 -1.69
C THR A 75 8.48 -1.65 -0.35
N ALA A 76 7.29 -2.25 -0.18
CA ALA A 76 6.98 -3.04 1.01
C ALA A 76 7.92 -4.25 1.15
N ALA A 77 8.24 -4.92 0.04
CA ALA A 77 9.18 -6.04 0.04
C ALA A 77 10.61 -5.60 0.41
N VAL A 78 11.07 -4.46 -0.12
CA VAL A 78 12.37 -3.87 0.26
C VAL A 78 12.41 -3.53 1.75
N PHE A 79 11.33 -2.96 2.31
CA PHE A 79 11.27 -2.68 3.76
C PHE A 79 11.18 -3.94 4.60
N TYR A 80 10.46 -4.96 4.14
CA TYR A 80 10.38 -6.25 4.83
C TYR A 80 11.76 -6.93 4.88
N ASP A 81 12.50 -6.92 3.76
CA ASP A 81 13.87 -7.44 3.71
C ASP A 81 14.81 -6.67 4.65
N ALA A 82 14.69 -5.33 4.71
CA ALA A 82 15.46 -4.49 5.62
C ALA A 82 15.08 -4.69 7.10
N GLU A 83 13.81 -5.00 7.41
CA GLU A 83 13.38 -5.31 8.78
C GLU A 83 13.93 -6.66 9.24
N GLN A 84 13.93 -7.68 8.38
CA GLN A 84 14.50 -9.00 8.72
C GLN A 84 16.00 -8.93 9.04
N ARG A 85 16.73 -8.00 8.42
CA ARG A 85 18.17 -7.80 8.62
C ARG A 85 18.52 -6.92 9.84
N GLN A 86 17.52 -6.34 10.52
CA GLN A 86 17.62 -5.52 11.75
C GLN A 86 18.55 -4.28 11.69
N ASP A 87 18.90 -3.82 10.50
CA ASP A 87 19.82 -2.73 10.18
C ASP A 87 19.09 -1.41 9.84
N SER A 88 17.80 -1.31 10.19
CA SER A 88 16.96 -0.18 9.85
C SER A 88 17.12 1.03 10.79
N TRP A 89 17.62 2.13 10.23
CA TRP A 89 17.69 3.46 10.87
C TRP A 89 16.32 4.00 11.35
N LEU A 90 15.20 3.47 10.82
CA LEU A 90 13.84 3.84 11.26
C LEU A 90 13.55 3.38 12.69
N THR A 91 14.08 2.22 13.09
CA THR A 91 13.90 1.69 14.45
C THR A 91 14.52 2.63 15.47
N GLN A 92 15.67 3.24 15.15
CA GLN A 92 16.32 4.22 16.02
C GLN A 92 15.49 5.50 16.17
N ILE A 93 14.88 6.01 15.08
CA ILE A 93 14.06 7.22 15.16
C ILE A 93 12.75 6.96 15.91
N LYS A 94 12.19 5.75 15.80
CA LYS A 94 11.02 5.35 16.58
C LYS A 94 11.32 5.36 18.08
N ILE A 95 12.54 4.99 18.48
CA ILE A 95 13.02 5.08 19.87
C ILE A 95 13.21 6.54 20.27
N GLU A 96 13.86 7.34 19.43
CA GLU A 96 14.14 8.77 19.69
C GLU A 96 12.87 9.62 19.77
N SER A 97 11.82 9.28 19.01
CA SER A 97 10.51 9.96 19.07
C SER A 97 9.68 9.59 20.31
N LYS A 98 10.05 8.54 21.05
CA LYS A 98 9.32 8.05 22.24
C LYS A 98 9.97 8.48 23.55
N SER A 99 11.19 9.03 23.49
CA SER A 99 11.92 9.70 24.57
C SER A 99 11.54 11.18 24.66
#